data_AF-A0A0S4IPS8-F1
#
_entry.id   AF-A0A0S4IPS8-F1
#
_cell.length_a   1.000
_cell.length_b   1.000
_cell.length_c   1.000
_cell.angle_alpha   90.00
_cell.angle_beta   90.00
_cell.angle_gamma   90.00
#
_symmetry.space_group_name_H-M   'P 1'
#
loop_
_entity.id
_entity.type
_entity.pdbx_description
1 polymer ?
#
loop_
_entity_poly.entity_id
_entity_poly.type
_entity_poly.pdbx_seq_one_letter_code
_entity_poly.pdbx_strand_id
1 'polypeptide(L)'
;MNAEIRAVQRRERHIAHRLKSIAFDARRLEGKLGMLEDALEDLDSSKLRFLANERCGSWYLPSKSYFRRRHQLDDGAGEDSAHKAGTANTSMPPNSPTTCYFKSSDGHYGQWAFSTSRLNLAVVKPLLRSETSPELHEASIEPSSTGSVTVIVDATQHGKAYPDSFSKTIPMWARVMNEAYFRNIDADAASPPSLLPPWLHPSETNSIAQRLPSFVSAFCAVCPPSLAPDVVHLEHPLTIVWLHGEDDDASWRKAADSVQLLSHNHHVLVLVCASGDATWGAAAKEGDLPPARHGWTYVRGAADDHQSWGMGLTCEIFWEHVDALTDPALSLDDVEESVEQIVKETISGQQASDAFTHSVDDTRKVLTNVLQRAVLISNDISVPAVQLCAVVGVERPSPLPHHSSIPPRLLTIAML
;
A
#
# COMPACT_ATOMS: atom_id res chain seq x y z
N MET A 1 32.78 -23.53 -15.67
CA MET A 1 32.15 -22.40 -16.39
C MET A 1 30.66 -22.22 -16.06
N ASN A 2 29.71 -23.02 -16.58
CA ASN A 2 28.27 -22.77 -16.31
C ASN A 2 27.84 -22.94 -14.84
N ALA A 3 28.46 -23.86 -14.10
CA ALA A 3 28.16 -24.06 -12.68
C ALA A 3 28.72 -22.93 -11.80
N GLU A 4 29.93 -22.46 -12.10
CA GLU A 4 30.57 -21.34 -11.39
C GLU A 4 29.85 -20.02 -11.65
N ILE A 5 29.44 -19.74 -12.90
CA ILE A 5 28.64 -18.56 -13.24
C ILE A 5 27.30 -18.59 -12.48
N ARG A 6 26.64 -19.75 -12.40
CA ARG A 6 25.40 -19.90 -11.64
C ARG A 6 25.61 -19.74 -10.13
N ALA A 7 26.74 -20.19 -9.59
CA ALA A 7 27.07 -20.03 -8.18
C ALA A 7 27.33 -18.56 -7.83
N VAL A 8 28.06 -17.83 -8.68
CA VAL A 8 28.28 -16.38 -8.54
C VAL A 8 26.95 -15.62 -8.63
N GLN A 9 26.12 -15.90 -9.63
CA GLN A 9 24.80 -15.27 -9.79
C GLN A 9 23.85 -15.55 -8.63
N ARG A 10 23.90 -16.76 -8.03
CA ARG A 10 23.12 -17.08 -6.82
C ARG A 10 23.62 -16.29 -5.61
N ARG A 11 24.93 -16.14 -5.46
CA ARG A 11 25.54 -15.36 -4.39
C ARG A 11 25.27 -13.86 -4.53
N GLU A 12 25.22 -13.33 -5.74
CA GLU A 12 24.86 -11.92 -6.01
C GLU A 12 23.37 -11.62 -5.80
N ARG A 13 22.49 -12.62 -5.96
CA ARG A 13 21.04 -12.49 -5.74
C ARG A 13 20.60 -12.95 -4.35
N HIS A 14 21.54 -13.08 -3.43
CA HIS A 14 21.30 -13.49 -2.05
C HIS A 14 20.26 -12.58 -1.37
N ILE A 15 19.46 -13.14 -0.47
CA ILE A 15 18.42 -12.41 0.27
C ILE A 15 19.00 -11.16 0.94
N ALA A 16 20.16 -11.27 1.59
CA ALA A 16 20.86 -10.15 2.21
C ALA A 16 21.11 -8.96 1.26
N HIS A 17 21.51 -9.21 0.01
CA HIS A 17 21.72 -8.15 -0.98
C HIS A 17 20.40 -7.50 -1.38
N ARG A 18 19.33 -8.29 -1.52
CA ARG A 18 17.99 -7.79 -1.84
C ARG A 18 17.42 -6.95 -0.72
N LEU A 19 17.48 -7.41 0.53
CA LEU A 19 17.01 -6.67 1.70
C LEU A 19 17.76 -5.34 1.87
N LYS A 20 19.09 -5.36 1.73
CA LYS A 20 19.91 -4.14 1.77
C LYS A 20 19.56 -3.17 0.62
N SER A 21 19.29 -3.69 -0.58
CA SER A 21 18.86 -2.88 -1.74
C SER A 21 17.48 -2.25 -1.53
N ILE A 22 16.51 -3.02 -1.01
CA ILE A 22 15.15 -2.53 -0.70
C ILE A 22 15.22 -1.42 0.35
N ALA A 23 15.91 -1.65 1.47
CA ALA A 23 16.06 -0.65 2.53
C ALA A 23 16.76 0.61 2.02
N PHE A 24 17.77 0.46 1.18
CA PHE A 24 18.49 1.59 0.58
C PHE A 24 17.59 2.44 -0.32
N ASP A 25 16.86 1.81 -1.25
CA ASP A 25 15.94 2.52 -2.16
C ASP A 25 14.80 3.20 -1.37
N ALA A 26 14.22 2.50 -0.41
CA ALA A 26 13.12 3.02 0.41
C ALA A 26 13.54 4.18 1.32
N ARG A 27 14.70 4.10 2.00
CA ARG A 27 15.24 5.21 2.81
C ARG A 27 15.58 6.43 1.97
N ARG A 28 16.04 6.24 0.72
CA ARG A 28 16.27 7.32 -0.23
C ARG A 28 14.95 7.99 -0.63
N LEU A 29 13.91 7.21 -0.87
CA LEU A 29 12.58 7.74 -1.18
C LEU A 29 11.95 8.47 0.00
N GLU A 30 12.16 8.02 1.23
CA GLU A 30 11.59 8.60 2.46
C GLU A 30 11.78 10.12 2.51
N GLY A 31 13.01 10.61 2.35
CA GLY A 31 13.29 12.05 2.36
C GLY A 31 12.60 12.80 1.22
N LYS A 32 12.48 12.19 0.05
CA LYS A 32 11.89 12.78 -1.16
C LYS A 32 10.37 12.84 -1.11
N LEU A 33 9.75 11.79 -0.59
CA LEU A 33 8.31 11.74 -0.37
C LEU A 33 7.89 12.74 0.72
N GLY A 34 8.70 12.89 1.79
CA GLY A 34 8.50 13.94 2.78
C GLY A 34 8.57 15.34 2.18
N MET A 35 9.56 15.62 1.31
CA MET A 35 9.61 16.90 0.58
C MET A 35 8.38 17.17 -0.29
N LEU A 36 7.84 16.13 -0.94
CA LEU A 36 6.63 16.25 -1.75
C LEU A 36 5.40 16.51 -0.87
N GLU A 37 5.31 15.85 0.29
CA GLU A 37 4.25 16.08 1.26
C GLU A 37 4.30 17.49 1.85
N ASP A 38 5.48 17.96 2.26
CA ASP A 38 5.69 19.32 2.79
C ASP A 38 5.29 20.38 1.73
N ALA A 39 5.69 20.18 0.47
CA ALA A 39 5.31 21.08 -0.62
C ALA A 39 3.81 21.07 -0.96
N LEU A 40 3.09 20.03 -0.51
CA LEU A 40 1.65 19.87 -0.69
C LEU A 40 0.89 20.06 0.63
N GLU A 41 1.48 20.72 1.63
CA GLU A 41 0.88 20.92 2.96
C GLU A 41 -0.48 21.64 2.93
N ASP A 42 -0.67 22.53 1.94
CA ASP A 42 -1.93 23.25 1.72
C ASP A 42 -3.05 22.35 1.17
N LEU A 43 -2.72 21.17 0.65
CA LEU A 43 -3.69 20.20 0.17
C LEU A 43 -4.30 19.48 1.38
N ASP A 44 -5.63 19.40 1.45
CA ASP A 44 -6.31 18.63 2.49
C ASP A 44 -5.71 17.22 2.58
N SER A 45 -5.31 16.80 3.78
CA SER A 45 -4.83 15.45 4.10
C SER A 45 -5.71 14.31 3.54
N SER A 46 -7.01 14.56 3.32
CA SER A 46 -7.93 13.60 2.68
C SER A 46 -7.69 13.39 1.17
N LYS A 47 -6.93 14.30 0.54
CA LYS A 47 -6.66 14.38 -0.90
C LYS A 47 -5.25 13.95 -1.29
N LEU A 48 -4.32 13.79 -0.35
CA LEU A 48 -2.98 13.27 -0.62
C LEU A 48 -2.88 11.80 -0.18
N ARG A 49 -2.36 10.93 -1.05
CA ARG A 49 -2.20 9.50 -0.77
C ARG A 49 -0.95 8.89 -1.34
N PHE A 50 -0.52 7.82 -0.69
CA PHE A 50 0.63 7.02 -1.06
C PHE A 50 0.18 5.56 -1.14
N LEU A 51 0.38 4.97 -2.31
CA LEU A 51 0.01 3.61 -2.64
C LEU A 51 1.23 2.86 -3.14
N ALA A 52 1.45 1.66 -2.62
CA ALA A 52 2.35 0.72 -3.26
C ALA A 52 1.63 0.06 -4.45
N ASN A 53 2.37 -0.17 -5.53
CA ASN A 53 1.96 -1.16 -6.51
C ASN A 53 2.32 -2.56 -5.98
N GLU A 54 1.32 -3.28 -5.48
CA GLU A 54 1.48 -4.58 -4.79
C GLU A 54 2.07 -5.69 -5.67
N ARG A 55 2.30 -5.43 -6.97
CA ARG A 55 3.08 -6.34 -7.80
C ARG A 55 4.52 -6.50 -7.27
N CYS A 56 5.13 -5.41 -6.83
CA CYS A 56 6.42 -5.43 -6.14
C CYS A 56 6.27 -5.39 -4.62
N GLY A 57 5.05 -5.59 -4.11
CA GLY A 57 4.64 -5.44 -2.70
C GLY A 57 4.81 -4.02 -2.15
N SER A 58 4.38 -3.82 -0.92
CA SER A 58 4.63 -2.61 -0.13
C SER A 58 6.10 -2.48 0.35
N TRP A 59 7.06 -3.18 -0.27
CA TRP A 59 8.47 -3.22 0.17
C TRP A 59 9.16 -1.85 0.13
N TYR A 60 8.77 -0.96 -0.80
CA TYR A 60 9.38 0.37 -0.96
C TYR A 60 8.62 1.51 -0.27
N LEU A 61 7.48 1.20 0.36
CA LEU A 61 6.66 2.14 1.14
C LEU A 61 6.44 1.55 2.54
N PRO A 62 7.32 1.87 3.51
CA PRO A 62 7.26 1.31 4.86
C PRO A 62 5.90 1.53 5.53
N SER A 63 5.55 0.65 6.47
CA SER A 63 4.28 0.74 7.20
C SER A 63 4.27 1.90 8.21
N LYS A 64 3.06 2.32 8.61
CA LYS A 64 2.88 3.32 9.69
C LYS A 64 3.55 2.92 11.01
N SER A 65 3.62 1.62 11.30
CA SER A 65 4.20 1.09 12.54
C SER A 65 5.71 1.27 12.58
N TYR A 66 6.40 1.16 11.45
CA TYR A 66 7.83 1.46 11.34
C TYR A 66 8.12 2.93 11.70
N PHE A 67 7.39 3.88 11.08
CA PHE A 67 7.62 5.32 11.32
C PHE A 67 7.34 5.75 12.77
N ARG A 68 6.25 5.26 13.37
CA ARG A 68 5.94 5.54 14.78
C ARG A 68 7.06 5.12 15.72
N ARG A 69 7.71 4.00 15.43
CA ARG A 69 8.81 3.46 16.24
C ARG A 69 10.08 4.30 16.10
N ARG A 70 10.37 4.77 14.88
CA ARG A 70 11.52 5.62 14.59
C ARG A 70 11.44 6.97 15.32
N HIS A 71 10.29 7.64 15.26
CA HIS A 71 10.05 8.90 15.99
C HIS A 71 10.23 8.74 17.51
N GLN A 72 9.75 7.63 18.10
CA GLN A 72 9.95 7.35 19.53
C GLN A 72 11.42 7.14 19.93
N LEU A 73 12.27 6.67 19.01
CA LEU A 73 13.70 6.46 19.25
C LEU A 73 14.47 7.79 19.16
N ASP A 74 14.09 8.68 18.25
CA ASP A 74 14.72 10.00 18.10
C ASP A 74 14.36 10.95 19.27
N ASP A 75 13.11 10.91 19.77
CA ASP A 75 12.68 11.70 20.94
C ASP A 75 13.32 11.24 22.27
N GLY A 76 13.83 10.00 22.32
CA GLY A 76 14.48 9.42 23.51
C GLY A 76 15.98 9.68 23.61
N ALA A 77 16.61 10.30 22.61
CA ALA A 77 18.07 10.34 22.45
C ALA A 77 18.72 11.73 22.65
N GLY A 78 18.04 12.74 23.20
CA GLY A 78 18.61 14.10 23.24
C GLY A 78 18.09 15.08 24.29
N GLU A 79 18.35 14.82 25.58
CA GLU A 79 18.62 15.91 26.55
C GLU A 79 20.15 16.03 26.71
N ASP A 80 20.81 16.78 25.81
CA ASP A 80 22.13 17.45 26.00
C ASP A 80 22.82 17.76 24.65
N SER A 81 22.19 18.53 23.76
CA SER A 81 22.91 19.24 22.68
C SER A 81 22.02 20.30 22.04
N ALA A 82 21.88 21.45 22.69
CA ALA A 82 21.33 22.63 22.04
C ALA A 82 22.33 23.17 21.00
N HIS A 83 21.80 23.50 19.81
CA HIS A 83 22.41 24.24 18.69
C HIS A 83 22.98 23.42 17.52
N LYS A 84 22.08 22.74 16.79
CA LYS A 84 21.87 22.89 15.33
C LYS A 84 20.87 21.81 14.86
N ALA A 85 19.57 22.09 14.98
CA ALA A 85 18.54 21.29 14.35
C ALA A 85 17.64 22.24 13.56
N GLY A 86 17.76 22.21 12.23
CA GLY A 86 16.67 22.64 11.38
C GLY A 86 15.53 21.65 11.59
N THR A 87 14.39 22.17 12.04
CA THR A 87 13.13 21.45 12.19
C THR A 87 12.75 20.72 10.90
N ALA A 88 12.94 19.41 10.87
CA ALA A 88 12.27 18.51 9.94
C ALA A 88 11.38 17.60 10.78
N ASN A 89 10.13 18.03 11.01
CA ASN A 89 9.06 17.16 11.46
C ASN A 89 8.65 16.27 10.28
N THR A 90 9.50 15.33 9.87
CA THR A 90 9.21 14.42 8.75
C THR A 90 8.27 13.32 9.25
N SER A 91 6.98 13.63 9.38
CA SER A 91 5.93 12.61 9.52
C SER A 91 5.57 12.11 8.13
N MET A 92 6.22 11.03 7.67
CA MET A 92 5.80 10.40 6.42
C MET A 92 4.32 10.03 6.44
N PRO A 93 3.62 10.14 5.30
CA PRO A 93 2.18 10.03 5.23
C PRO A 93 1.73 8.58 5.44
N PRO A 94 0.57 8.38 6.06
CA PRO A 94 0.04 7.06 6.32
C PRO A 94 -0.18 6.23 5.04
N ASN A 95 0.40 5.02 4.94
CA ASN A 95 -0.12 4.01 3.98
C ASN A 95 -1.63 3.85 4.23
N SER A 96 -2.47 4.15 3.24
CA SER A 96 -3.87 3.81 3.31
C SER A 96 -3.99 2.27 3.25
N PRO A 97 -4.93 1.62 3.96
CA PRO A 97 -5.12 0.16 3.86
C PRO A 97 -5.50 -0.29 2.43
N THR A 98 -5.86 0.66 1.58
CA THR A 98 -6.06 0.48 0.15
C THR A 98 -4.73 0.47 -0.58
N THR A 99 -4.52 -0.56 -1.39
CA THR A 99 -3.36 -0.72 -2.26
C THR A 99 -3.81 -0.78 -3.73
N CYS A 100 -2.86 -0.73 -4.66
CA CYS A 100 -3.14 -0.92 -6.08
C CYS A 100 -2.34 -2.09 -6.65
N TYR A 101 -2.84 -2.71 -7.72
CA TYR A 101 -2.19 -3.83 -8.39
C TYR A 101 -2.22 -3.63 -9.90
N PHE A 102 -1.20 -2.97 -10.44
CA PHE A 102 -0.98 -2.80 -11.87
C PHE A 102 0.10 -3.78 -12.36
N LYS A 103 -0.27 -4.65 -13.30
CA LYS A 103 0.64 -5.67 -13.82
C LYS A 103 1.35 -5.16 -15.06
N SER A 104 2.67 -5.15 -15.01
CA SER A 104 3.54 -4.72 -16.12
C SER A 104 3.28 -5.45 -17.44
N SER A 105 2.87 -6.72 -17.39
CA SER A 105 2.57 -7.51 -18.60
C SER A 105 1.44 -6.93 -19.46
N ASP A 106 0.54 -6.17 -18.85
CA ASP A 106 -0.61 -5.57 -19.54
C ASP A 106 -0.17 -4.39 -20.44
N GLY A 107 1.07 -3.91 -20.26
CA GLY A 107 1.74 -2.91 -21.09
C GLY A 107 2.98 -3.45 -21.82
N HIS A 108 3.14 -4.76 -21.99
CA HIS A 108 4.26 -5.29 -22.77
C HIS A 108 4.08 -4.99 -24.27
N TYR A 109 5.19 -4.84 -25.00
CA TYR A 109 5.15 -4.54 -26.42
C TYR A 109 4.28 -5.54 -27.19
N GLY A 110 3.29 -5.02 -27.94
CA GLY A 110 2.33 -5.82 -28.70
C GLY A 110 1.25 -6.53 -27.87
N GLN A 111 1.36 -6.48 -26.55
CA GLN A 111 0.41 -7.02 -25.58
C GLN A 111 -0.17 -5.85 -24.77
N TRP A 112 -1.08 -5.11 -25.40
CA TRP A 112 -1.85 -4.05 -24.75
C TRP A 112 -3.12 -4.67 -24.18
N ALA A 113 -3.25 -4.69 -22.86
CA ALA A 113 -4.41 -5.26 -22.19
C ALA A 113 -4.99 -4.31 -21.14
N PHE A 114 -6.28 -4.43 -20.91
CA PHE A 114 -6.99 -3.75 -19.83
C PHE A 114 -7.74 -4.79 -19.00
N SER A 115 -7.47 -4.81 -17.69
CA SER A 115 -8.01 -5.83 -16.79
C SER A 115 -9.38 -5.41 -16.24
N THR A 116 -10.44 -6.10 -16.64
CA THR A 116 -11.79 -5.89 -16.07
C THR A 116 -11.98 -6.54 -14.70
N SER A 117 -11.10 -7.46 -14.31
CA SER A 117 -11.09 -8.09 -12.97
C SER A 117 -10.28 -7.30 -11.92
N ARG A 118 -9.40 -6.40 -12.35
CA ARG A 118 -8.50 -5.62 -11.49
C ARG A 118 -8.67 -4.15 -11.84
N LEU A 119 -9.79 -3.59 -11.39
CA LEU A 119 -10.20 -2.25 -11.78
C LEU A 119 -9.38 -1.13 -11.12
N ASN A 120 -8.64 -1.43 -10.04
CA ASN A 120 -7.79 -0.46 -9.33
C ASN A 120 -8.54 0.82 -8.89
N LEU A 121 -9.84 0.72 -8.60
CA LEU A 121 -10.67 1.88 -8.20
C LEU A 121 -10.21 2.53 -6.89
N ALA A 122 -9.44 1.81 -6.06
CA ALA A 122 -8.79 2.35 -4.87
C ALA A 122 -7.91 3.59 -5.15
N VAL A 123 -7.36 3.70 -6.38
CA VAL A 123 -6.55 4.85 -6.82
C VAL A 123 -7.36 6.15 -6.88
N VAL A 124 -8.68 6.07 -7.07
CA VAL A 124 -9.58 7.23 -7.28
C VAL A 124 -10.74 7.30 -6.29
N LYS A 125 -10.92 6.28 -5.44
CA LYS A 125 -11.92 6.30 -4.37
C LYS A 125 -11.57 7.42 -3.39
N PRO A 126 -12.47 8.24 -2.82
CA PRO A 126 -12.13 9.19 -1.75
C PRO A 126 -11.55 8.50 -0.49
N LEU A 127 -10.69 9.19 0.28
CA LEU A 127 -10.43 8.76 1.65
C LEU A 127 -11.71 9.04 2.41
N LEU A 128 -12.50 8.01 2.69
CA LEU A 128 -13.50 8.12 3.73
C LEU A 128 -12.73 8.48 5.01
N ARG A 129 -13.08 9.62 5.64
CA ARG A 129 -12.57 9.93 6.98
C ARG A 129 -12.83 8.70 7.85
N SER A 130 -11.78 8.21 8.49
CA SER A 130 -11.68 6.88 9.13
C SER A 130 -12.97 6.37 9.78
N GLU A 131 -13.22 5.06 9.67
CA GLU A 131 -14.29 4.30 10.32
C GLU A 131 -14.31 4.38 11.87
N THR A 132 -13.34 5.07 12.49
CA THR A 132 -13.28 5.29 13.94
C THR A 132 -14.23 6.37 14.47
N SER A 133 -14.98 7.06 13.61
CA SER A 133 -16.01 8.04 14.03
C SER A 133 -17.30 7.88 13.21
N PRO A 134 -18.15 6.87 13.48
CA PRO A 134 -19.42 6.65 12.78
C PRO A 134 -20.51 7.69 13.09
N GLU A 135 -20.24 8.70 13.92
CA GLU A 135 -21.28 9.63 14.41
C GLU A 135 -21.34 11.00 13.73
N LEU A 136 -20.38 11.34 12.86
CA LEU A 136 -20.49 12.54 12.03
C LEU A 136 -21.08 12.18 10.66
N HIS A 137 -22.41 12.07 10.70
CA HIS A 137 -23.38 12.39 9.66
C HIS A 137 -22.78 12.89 8.36
N GLU A 138 -23.19 12.27 7.23
CA GLU A 138 -23.82 12.89 6.04
C GLU A 138 -23.57 14.40 5.81
N ALA A 139 -22.36 14.85 6.05
CA ALA A 139 -21.92 16.19 5.71
C ALA A 139 -21.77 16.13 4.21
N SER A 140 -22.73 16.73 3.51
CA SER A 140 -22.64 17.06 2.10
C SER A 140 -21.19 17.36 1.78
N ILE A 141 -20.56 16.48 1.01
CA ILE A 141 -19.25 16.73 0.43
C ILE A 141 -19.51 17.88 -0.52
N GLU A 142 -19.32 19.12 -0.04
CA GLU A 142 -19.28 20.28 -0.92
C GLU A 142 -18.22 19.96 -1.98
N PRO A 143 -18.58 19.98 -3.29
CA PRO A 143 -17.69 19.60 -4.37
C PRO A 143 -16.41 20.39 -4.21
N SER A 144 -15.34 19.66 -3.97
CA SER A 144 -14.09 20.25 -3.59
C SER A 144 -13.48 20.79 -4.87
N SER A 145 -13.28 22.11 -4.97
CA SER A 145 -12.82 22.77 -6.21
C SER A 145 -11.41 22.38 -6.67
N THR A 146 -10.77 21.42 -6.01
CA THR A 146 -9.42 20.92 -6.32
C THR A 146 -9.41 19.40 -6.29
N GLY A 147 -8.72 18.80 -7.26
CA GLY A 147 -8.51 17.37 -7.36
C GLY A 147 -7.56 16.82 -6.29
N SER A 148 -7.40 15.50 -6.29
CA SER A 148 -6.57 14.75 -5.35
C SER A 148 -5.23 14.37 -5.93
N VAL A 149 -4.22 14.16 -5.09
CA VAL A 149 -2.90 13.68 -5.46
C VAL A 149 -2.72 12.26 -4.95
N THR A 150 -2.41 11.32 -5.85
CA THR A 150 -2.12 9.93 -5.50
C THR A 150 -0.73 9.56 -5.99
N VAL A 151 0.17 9.33 -5.05
CA VAL A 151 1.53 8.86 -5.27
C VAL A 151 1.51 7.33 -5.34
N ILE A 152 2.02 6.77 -6.44
CA ILE A 152 2.16 5.34 -6.63
C ILE A 152 3.65 5.01 -6.72
N VAL A 153 4.12 4.13 -5.85
CA VAL A 153 5.52 3.68 -5.83
C VAL A 153 5.62 2.29 -6.42
N ASP A 154 6.58 2.12 -7.32
CA ASP A 154 6.94 0.84 -7.95
C ASP A 154 8.45 0.84 -8.25
N ALA A 155 9.03 -0.31 -8.55
CA ALA A 155 10.44 -0.44 -8.89
C ALA A 155 10.61 -1.18 -10.22
N THR A 156 11.74 -0.98 -10.88
CA THR A 156 12.07 -1.70 -12.12
C THR A 156 13.40 -2.41 -12.02
N GLN A 157 13.56 -3.50 -12.78
CA GLN A 157 14.82 -4.19 -12.97
C GLN A 157 15.75 -3.43 -13.93
N HIS A 158 16.97 -3.94 -14.11
CA HIS A 158 17.98 -3.37 -15.00
C HIS A 158 17.50 -3.17 -16.45
N GLY A 159 17.94 -2.08 -17.07
CA GLY A 159 17.72 -1.78 -18.49
C GLY A 159 16.47 -0.93 -18.79
N LYS A 160 15.69 -0.55 -17.78
CA LYS A 160 14.53 0.34 -17.92
C LYS A 160 14.62 1.47 -16.89
N ALA A 161 14.30 2.71 -17.29
CA ALA A 161 14.20 3.83 -16.35
C ALA A 161 12.93 3.71 -15.48
N TYR A 162 11.83 3.25 -16.07
CA TYR A 162 10.54 3.08 -15.41
C TYR A 162 9.98 1.68 -15.67
N PRO A 163 9.19 1.11 -14.75
CA PRO A 163 8.47 -0.14 -15.02
C PRO A 163 7.42 0.07 -16.12
N ASP A 164 7.04 -1.01 -16.83
CA ASP A 164 5.99 -0.95 -17.86
C ASP A 164 4.60 -0.62 -17.26
N SER A 165 4.42 -0.88 -15.96
CA SER A 165 3.27 -0.39 -15.20
C SER A 165 3.15 1.13 -15.32
N PHE A 166 4.25 1.86 -15.17
CA PHE A 166 4.28 3.33 -15.18
C PHE A 166 4.36 3.94 -16.56
N SER A 167 5.04 3.26 -17.49
CA SER A 167 5.18 3.77 -18.85
C SER A 167 3.90 3.59 -19.67
N LYS A 168 3.08 2.57 -19.38
CA LYS A 168 1.98 2.15 -20.27
C LYS A 168 0.73 1.74 -19.51
N THR A 169 0.83 0.81 -18.55
CA THR A 169 -0.37 0.20 -17.93
C THR A 169 -1.23 1.22 -17.17
N ILE A 170 -0.62 2.01 -16.28
CA ILE A 170 -1.29 3.07 -15.52
C ILE A 170 -1.73 4.21 -16.44
N PRO A 171 -0.89 4.72 -17.37
CA PRO A 171 -1.34 5.67 -18.40
C PRO A 171 -2.56 5.22 -19.20
N MET A 172 -2.59 3.96 -19.63
CA MET A 172 -3.73 3.37 -20.34
C MET A 172 -4.96 3.33 -19.44
N TRP A 173 -4.79 2.89 -18.19
CA TRP A 173 -5.88 2.85 -17.22
C TRP A 173 -6.46 4.24 -16.94
N ALA A 174 -5.61 5.23 -16.66
CA ALA A 174 -6.02 6.61 -16.40
C ALA A 174 -6.72 7.21 -17.62
N ARG A 175 -6.24 6.88 -18.84
CA ARG A 175 -6.91 7.31 -20.07
C ARG A 175 -8.29 6.68 -20.21
N VAL A 176 -8.44 5.38 -19.92
CA VAL A 176 -9.74 4.70 -19.93
C VAL A 176 -10.71 5.35 -18.94
N MET A 177 -10.26 5.67 -17.72
CA MET A 177 -11.06 6.38 -16.74
C MET A 177 -11.48 7.77 -17.25
N ASN A 178 -10.54 8.57 -17.77
CA ASN A 178 -10.87 9.90 -18.31
C ASN A 178 -11.91 9.82 -19.42
N GLU A 179 -11.77 8.85 -20.32
CA GLU A 179 -12.67 8.64 -21.44
C GLU A 179 -14.02 8.05 -21.03
N ALA A 180 -14.09 7.30 -19.93
CA ALA A 180 -15.36 6.78 -19.42
C ALA A 180 -16.17 7.87 -18.70
N TYR A 181 -15.51 8.77 -17.97
CA TYR A 181 -16.15 9.74 -17.07
C TYR A 181 -16.28 11.16 -17.65
N PHE A 182 -15.39 11.59 -18.55
CA PHE A 182 -15.35 12.98 -19.05
C PHE A 182 -15.56 13.13 -20.56
N ARG A 183 -15.61 12.03 -21.33
CA ARG A 183 -15.78 12.07 -22.80
C ARG A 183 -17.08 12.74 -23.27
N ASN A 184 -18.12 12.77 -22.44
CA ASN A 184 -19.40 13.41 -22.79
C ASN A 184 -19.49 14.90 -22.42
N ILE A 185 -18.44 15.48 -21.82
CA ILE A 185 -18.48 16.87 -21.34
C ILE A 185 -17.94 17.86 -22.39
N ASP A 186 -17.00 17.44 -23.25
CA ASP A 186 -16.43 18.31 -24.30
C ASP A 186 -16.32 17.58 -25.65
N ALA A 187 -17.41 17.52 -26.41
CA ALA A 187 -17.38 17.03 -27.79
C ALA A 187 -16.57 17.93 -28.75
N ASP A 188 -16.25 19.17 -28.32
CA ASP A 188 -15.54 20.19 -29.10
C ASP A 188 -14.09 20.44 -28.64
N ALA A 189 -13.63 19.82 -27.55
CA ALA A 189 -12.24 19.96 -27.12
C ALA A 189 -11.31 19.12 -28.02
N ALA A 190 -10.24 19.76 -28.52
CA ALA A 190 -9.13 19.06 -29.17
C ALA A 190 -8.73 17.83 -28.36
N SER A 191 -8.52 16.69 -29.04
CA SER A 191 -8.18 15.38 -28.46
C SER A 191 -7.49 15.49 -27.09
N PRO A 192 -8.02 14.85 -26.02
CA PRO A 192 -7.48 15.06 -24.69
C PRO A 192 -5.99 14.72 -24.66
N PRO A 193 -5.17 15.43 -23.84
CA PRO A 193 -3.73 15.23 -23.82
C PRO A 193 -3.38 13.76 -23.57
N SER A 194 -2.33 13.29 -24.24
CA SER A 194 -1.81 11.95 -24.03
C SER A 194 -1.29 11.82 -22.59
N LEU A 195 -1.80 10.83 -21.86
CA LEU A 195 -1.28 10.45 -20.55
C LEU A 195 -0.09 9.48 -20.67
N LEU A 196 0.27 9.05 -21.88
CA LEU A 196 1.47 8.27 -22.13
C LEU A 196 2.71 9.15 -22.02
N PRO A 197 3.84 8.62 -21.52
CA PRO A 197 5.03 9.40 -21.29
C PRO A 197 5.69 9.85 -22.61
N PRO A 198 6.42 10.97 -22.60
CA PRO A 198 7.01 11.55 -23.81
C PRO A 198 8.12 10.70 -24.43
N TRP A 199 8.73 9.78 -23.68
CA TRP A 199 9.77 8.87 -24.18
C TRP A 199 9.23 7.62 -24.86
N LEU A 200 7.91 7.39 -24.86
CA LEU A 200 7.33 6.22 -25.52
C LEU A 200 7.39 6.37 -27.04
N HIS A 201 7.80 5.31 -27.74
CA HIS A 201 7.95 5.37 -29.20
C HIS A 201 6.60 5.62 -29.89
N PRO A 202 6.52 6.47 -30.93
CA PRO A 202 5.24 6.81 -31.58
C PRO A 202 4.44 5.61 -32.09
N SER A 203 5.11 4.54 -32.53
CA SER A 203 4.43 3.31 -32.97
C SER A 203 3.68 2.62 -31.83
N GLU A 204 4.24 2.62 -30.62
CA GLU A 204 3.59 2.06 -29.43
C GLU A 204 2.39 2.93 -29.05
N THR A 205 2.59 4.26 -28.99
CA THR A 205 1.52 5.22 -28.73
C THR A 205 0.33 5.04 -29.69
N ASN A 206 0.59 4.90 -30.99
CA ASN A 206 -0.44 4.67 -31.99
C ASN A 206 -1.14 3.31 -31.80
N SER A 207 -0.38 2.26 -31.49
CA SER A 207 -0.94 0.91 -31.28
C SER A 207 -1.81 0.84 -30.03
N ILE A 208 -1.43 1.55 -28.97
CA ILE A 208 -2.24 1.70 -27.75
C ILE A 208 -3.51 2.50 -28.04
N ALA A 209 -3.38 3.61 -28.78
CA ALA A 209 -4.52 4.46 -29.14
C ALA A 209 -5.61 3.69 -29.90
N GLN A 210 -5.22 2.80 -30.81
CA GLN A 210 -6.15 1.93 -31.55
C GLN A 210 -6.93 0.94 -30.65
N ARG A 211 -6.38 0.57 -29.49
CA ARG A 211 -7.00 -0.37 -28.55
C ARG A 211 -7.90 0.32 -27.52
N LEU A 212 -7.62 1.58 -27.18
CA LEU A 212 -8.34 2.35 -26.16
C LEU A 212 -9.87 2.28 -26.29
N PRO A 213 -10.52 2.41 -27.48
CA PRO A 213 -11.97 2.33 -27.58
C PRO A 213 -12.55 1.02 -27.04
N SER A 214 -11.87 -0.10 -27.32
CA SER A 214 -12.29 -1.42 -26.81
C SER A 214 -12.12 -1.54 -25.30
N PHE A 215 -11.08 -0.93 -24.73
CA PHE A 215 -10.86 -0.93 -23.28
C PHE A 215 -11.91 -0.09 -22.55
N VAL A 216 -12.26 1.08 -23.09
CA VAL A 216 -13.35 1.92 -22.56
C VAL A 216 -14.67 1.17 -22.59
N SER A 217 -14.99 0.52 -23.72
CA SER A 217 -16.21 -0.30 -23.81
C SER A 217 -16.23 -1.45 -22.81
N ALA A 218 -15.11 -2.15 -22.62
CA ALA A 218 -14.99 -3.23 -21.66
C ALA A 218 -15.11 -2.74 -20.21
N PHE A 219 -14.53 -1.58 -19.88
CA PHE A 219 -14.65 -0.95 -18.57
C PHE A 219 -16.10 -0.54 -18.27
N CYS A 220 -16.75 0.20 -19.18
CA CYS A 220 -18.13 0.64 -18.99
C CYS A 220 -19.13 -0.53 -18.88
N ALA A 221 -18.81 -1.69 -19.45
CA ALA A 221 -19.64 -2.89 -19.31
C ALA A 221 -19.62 -3.47 -17.88
N VAL A 222 -18.53 -3.27 -17.12
CA VAL A 222 -18.38 -3.78 -15.75
C VAL A 222 -18.53 -2.71 -14.67
N CYS A 223 -18.23 -1.45 -14.99
CA CYS A 223 -18.32 -0.30 -14.11
C CYS A 223 -18.88 0.89 -14.91
N PRO A 224 -20.18 0.89 -15.23
CA PRO A 224 -20.78 1.97 -15.99
C PRO A 224 -20.78 3.25 -15.15
N PRO A 225 -20.63 4.44 -15.79
CA PRO A 225 -20.65 5.71 -15.08
C PRO A 225 -21.92 5.97 -14.25
N SER A 226 -23.03 5.30 -14.56
CA SER A 226 -24.28 5.37 -13.79
C SER A 226 -24.24 4.66 -12.43
N LEU A 227 -23.34 3.70 -12.24
CA LEU A 227 -23.09 3.01 -10.96
C LEU A 227 -22.01 3.71 -10.12
N ALA A 228 -21.45 4.81 -10.63
CA ALA A 228 -20.26 5.44 -10.10
C ALA A 228 -20.41 6.37 -8.88
N PRO A 229 -21.56 7.01 -8.56
CA PRO A 229 -21.62 7.97 -7.46
C PRO A 229 -21.20 7.39 -6.10
N ASP A 230 -21.27 6.07 -5.92
CA ASP A 230 -20.91 5.39 -4.67
C ASP A 230 -19.53 4.69 -4.72
N VAL A 231 -18.90 4.60 -5.90
CA VAL A 231 -17.73 3.74 -6.14
C VAL A 231 -16.54 4.50 -6.75
N VAL A 232 -16.79 5.46 -7.62
CA VAL A 232 -15.77 6.25 -8.34
C VAL A 232 -16.15 7.71 -8.31
N HIS A 233 -15.41 8.49 -7.52
CA HIS A 233 -15.59 9.94 -7.43
C HIS A 233 -14.47 10.63 -8.19
N LEU A 234 -14.71 10.86 -9.47
CA LEU A 234 -13.83 11.65 -10.32
C LEU A 234 -14.56 12.95 -10.68
N GLU A 235 -14.23 14.01 -9.96
CA GLU A 235 -14.77 15.36 -10.22
C GLU A 235 -13.96 16.08 -11.30
N HIS A 236 -12.70 15.64 -11.49
CA HIS A 236 -11.75 16.18 -12.46
C HIS A 236 -11.10 15.06 -13.30
N PRO A 237 -10.57 15.35 -14.49
CA PRO A 237 -9.78 14.37 -15.24
C PRO A 237 -8.49 13.99 -14.49
N LEU A 238 -8.03 12.76 -14.69
CA LEU A 238 -6.73 12.29 -14.23
C LEU A 238 -5.61 12.88 -15.09
N THR A 239 -4.49 13.21 -14.46
CA THR A 239 -3.22 13.53 -15.11
C THR A 239 -2.07 12.77 -14.45
N ILE A 240 -0.90 12.73 -15.09
CA ILE A 240 0.23 11.93 -14.64
C ILE A 240 1.51 12.77 -14.56
N VAL A 241 2.24 12.61 -13.47
CA VAL A 241 3.61 13.10 -13.26
C VAL A 241 4.50 11.91 -12.96
N TRP A 242 5.64 11.80 -13.62
CA TRP A 242 6.62 10.75 -13.36
C TRP A 242 7.79 11.31 -12.57
N LEU A 243 8.25 10.56 -11.59
CA LEU A 243 9.39 10.88 -10.76
C LEU A 243 10.29 9.65 -10.61
N HIS A 244 11.60 9.88 -10.60
CA HIS A 244 12.58 8.85 -10.31
C HIS A 244 13.19 9.08 -8.93
N GLY A 245 13.37 7.99 -8.18
CA GLY A 245 13.98 7.99 -6.85
C GLY A 245 15.43 8.47 -6.83
N GLU A 246 16.06 8.71 -7.99
CA GLU A 246 17.41 9.29 -8.12
C GLU A 246 17.45 10.73 -8.61
N ASP A 247 16.33 11.29 -9.06
CA ASP A 247 16.28 12.70 -9.47
C ASP A 247 16.74 13.59 -8.31
N ASP A 248 17.45 14.67 -8.58
CA ASP A 248 17.91 15.55 -7.52
C ASP A 248 16.75 16.27 -6.80
N ASP A 249 17.04 16.82 -5.61
CA ASP A 249 16.07 17.54 -4.79
C ASP A 249 15.44 18.73 -5.53
N ALA A 250 16.17 19.35 -6.47
CA ALA A 250 15.67 20.44 -7.29
C ALA A 250 14.58 19.96 -8.28
N SER A 251 14.78 18.80 -8.90
CA SER A 251 13.81 18.16 -9.79
C SER A 251 12.55 17.75 -9.04
N TRP A 252 12.70 17.21 -7.82
CA TRP A 252 11.57 16.89 -6.95
C TRP A 252 10.76 18.12 -6.53
N ARG A 253 11.42 19.22 -6.15
CA ARG A 253 10.74 20.50 -5.85
C ARG A 253 9.97 21.04 -7.05
N LYS A 254 10.58 21.05 -8.23
CA LYS A 254 9.91 21.49 -9.47
C LYS A 254 8.70 20.62 -9.82
N ALA A 255 8.80 19.31 -9.58
CA ALA A 255 7.68 18.42 -9.77
C ALA A 255 6.57 18.69 -8.75
N ALA A 256 6.89 18.96 -7.49
CA ALA A 256 5.92 19.33 -6.47
C ALA A 256 5.14 20.60 -6.86
N ASP A 257 5.82 21.66 -7.32
CA ASP A 257 5.18 22.87 -7.85
C ASP A 257 4.20 22.55 -9.00
N SER A 258 4.61 21.64 -9.88
CA SER A 258 3.80 21.19 -11.01
C SER A 258 2.57 20.38 -10.56
N VAL A 259 2.75 19.50 -9.58
CA VAL A 259 1.67 18.70 -8.98
C VAL A 259 0.65 19.61 -8.28
N GLN A 260 1.12 20.61 -7.53
CA GLN A 260 0.27 21.60 -6.87
C GLN A 260 -0.53 22.41 -7.90
N LEU A 261 0.10 22.85 -8.99
CA LEU A 261 -0.61 23.57 -10.05
C LEU A 261 -1.67 22.68 -10.74
N LEU A 262 -1.30 21.44 -11.08
CA LEU A 262 -2.20 20.51 -11.77
C LEU A 262 -3.38 20.09 -10.90
N SER A 263 -3.18 19.94 -9.58
CA SER A 263 -4.22 19.51 -8.65
C SER A 263 -5.38 20.49 -8.51
N HIS A 264 -5.24 21.73 -9.00
CA HIS A 264 -6.36 22.68 -9.06
C HIS A 264 -7.51 22.19 -9.94
N ASN A 265 -7.21 21.49 -11.05
CA ASN A 265 -8.21 21.08 -12.03
C ASN A 265 -8.11 19.60 -12.45
N HIS A 266 -7.24 18.82 -11.80
CA HIS A 266 -7.00 17.41 -12.12
C HIS A 266 -6.80 16.58 -10.86
N HIS A 267 -7.16 15.30 -10.91
CA HIS A 267 -6.60 14.33 -9.98
C HIS A 267 -5.20 13.92 -10.52
N VAL A 268 -4.15 14.12 -9.75
CA VAL A 268 -2.76 13.91 -10.17
C VAL A 268 -2.26 12.55 -9.69
N LEU A 269 -1.87 11.69 -10.63
CA LEU A 269 -1.15 10.45 -10.34
C LEU A 269 0.36 10.73 -10.40
N VAL A 270 1.05 10.64 -9.28
CA VAL A 270 2.50 10.80 -9.20
C VAL A 270 3.14 9.41 -9.19
N LEU A 271 3.78 9.01 -10.29
CA LEU A 271 4.36 7.68 -10.46
C LEU A 271 5.85 7.72 -10.12
N VAL A 272 6.21 7.16 -8.96
CA VAL A 272 7.55 7.24 -8.36
C VAL A 272 8.30 5.92 -8.52
N CYS A 273 9.31 5.90 -9.39
CA CYS A 273 10.17 4.73 -9.55
C CYS A 273 11.20 4.68 -8.40
N ALA A 274 11.09 3.70 -7.51
CA ALA A 274 11.97 3.57 -6.34
C ALA A 274 13.40 3.16 -6.71
N SER A 275 13.54 2.28 -7.69
CA SER A 275 14.83 1.71 -8.05
C SER A 275 15.77 2.75 -8.65
N GLY A 276 17.02 2.74 -8.21
CA GLY A 276 18.09 3.55 -8.77
C GLY A 276 18.60 3.10 -10.14
N ASP A 277 19.33 3.99 -10.81
CA ASP A 277 19.96 3.74 -12.08
C ASP A 277 21.29 3.01 -11.89
N ALA A 278 21.71 2.33 -12.96
CA ALA A 278 22.79 1.36 -12.91
C ALA A 278 24.17 1.96 -12.61
N THR A 279 24.35 3.23 -12.23
CA THR A 279 25.70 3.81 -12.01
C THR A 279 26.46 3.25 -10.80
N TRP A 280 25.78 2.52 -9.90
CA TRP A 280 26.45 1.63 -8.93
C TRP A 280 26.95 0.31 -9.57
N GLY A 281 26.42 -0.05 -10.74
CA GLY A 281 26.76 -1.21 -11.58
C GLY A 281 27.37 -0.89 -12.95
N ALA A 282 27.53 0.38 -13.36
CA ALA A 282 27.97 0.79 -14.70
C ALA A 282 29.44 1.21 -14.73
N ALA A 283 30.11 1.21 -13.57
CA ALA A 283 31.56 1.03 -13.51
C ALA A 283 31.97 -0.43 -13.83
N ALA A 284 31.00 -1.32 -14.02
CA ALA A 284 31.21 -2.69 -14.43
C ALA A 284 30.84 -2.83 -15.91
N LYS A 285 31.86 -2.96 -16.77
CA LYS A 285 31.67 -3.58 -18.08
C LYS A 285 31.06 -4.96 -17.86
N GLU A 286 30.28 -5.45 -18.81
CA GLU A 286 29.79 -6.83 -18.82
C GLU A 286 30.98 -7.80 -18.61
N GLY A 287 31.12 -8.33 -17.39
CA GLY A 287 32.25 -9.17 -16.97
C GLY A 287 33.07 -8.67 -15.76
N ASP A 288 32.95 -7.41 -15.35
CA ASP A 288 33.55 -6.88 -14.13
C ASP A 288 32.49 -6.78 -13.04
N LEU A 289 32.74 -7.32 -11.84
CA LEU A 289 31.83 -7.12 -10.71
C LEU A 289 31.91 -5.65 -10.25
N PRO A 290 30.78 -4.97 -9.96
CA PRO A 290 30.84 -3.63 -9.38
C PRO A 290 31.55 -3.69 -8.02
N PRO A 291 32.36 -2.69 -7.67
CA PRO A 291 33.07 -2.69 -6.40
C PRO A 291 32.04 -2.66 -5.27
N ALA A 292 32.08 -3.69 -4.43
CA ALA A 292 31.36 -3.79 -3.16
C ALA A 292 31.83 -2.69 -2.20
N ARG A 293 31.42 -1.43 -2.45
CA ARG A 293 31.85 -0.30 -1.61
C ARG A 293 31.29 -0.41 -0.18
N HIS A 294 30.29 -1.27 0.06
CA HIS A 294 29.58 -1.39 1.34
C HIS A 294 29.46 -2.86 1.82
N GLY A 295 30.24 -3.80 1.27
CA GLY A 295 30.15 -5.23 1.64
C GLY A 295 28.90 -5.96 1.13
N TRP A 296 28.09 -5.33 0.27
CA TRP A 296 26.93 -5.92 -0.39
C TRP A 296 26.77 -5.41 -1.83
N THR A 297 26.04 -6.17 -2.65
CA THR A 297 25.77 -5.86 -4.06
C THR A 297 24.35 -5.29 -4.19
N TYR A 298 24.22 -4.16 -4.89
CA TYR A 298 22.90 -3.59 -5.18
C TYR A 298 22.15 -4.43 -6.21
N VAL A 299 20.90 -4.75 -5.92
CA VAL A 299 19.98 -5.51 -6.77
C VAL A 299 18.80 -4.60 -7.12
N ARG A 300 18.83 -4.05 -8.34
CA ARG A 300 17.76 -3.19 -8.84
C ARG A 300 16.44 -3.97 -8.96
N GLY A 301 15.35 -3.41 -8.43
CA GLY A 301 14.05 -4.11 -8.40
C GLY A 301 14.09 -5.34 -7.48
N ALA A 302 14.87 -5.29 -6.40
CA ALA A 302 15.08 -6.40 -5.47
C ALA A 302 13.78 -7.05 -4.94
N ALA A 303 12.71 -6.26 -4.77
CA ALA A 303 11.41 -6.74 -4.28
C ALA A 303 10.63 -7.60 -5.30
N ASP A 304 11.02 -7.57 -6.58
CA ASP A 304 10.34 -8.33 -7.62
C ASP A 304 10.50 -9.84 -7.39
N ASP A 305 9.42 -10.57 -7.70
CA ASP A 305 9.28 -12.01 -7.46
C ASP A 305 9.76 -12.45 -6.06
N HIS A 306 9.44 -11.68 -5.00
CA HIS A 306 9.84 -11.99 -3.61
C HIS A 306 9.47 -13.39 -3.14
N GLN A 307 8.43 -14.00 -3.69
CA GLN A 307 8.06 -15.39 -3.42
C GLN A 307 9.19 -16.39 -3.75
N SER A 308 10.11 -16.03 -4.64
CA SER A 308 11.24 -16.89 -5.06
C SER A 308 12.47 -16.80 -4.15
N TRP A 309 12.58 -15.76 -3.33
CA TRP A 309 13.78 -15.50 -2.52
C TRP A 309 13.50 -15.09 -1.07
N GLY A 310 12.28 -14.67 -0.75
CA GLY A 310 11.93 -14.03 0.52
C GLY A 310 11.74 -14.98 1.70
N MET A 311 11.80 -16.30 1.51
CA MET A 311 11.77 -17.29 2.61
C MET A 311 10.59 -17.13 3.58
N GLY A 312 9.43 -16.66 3.09
CA GLY A 312 8.25 -16.37 3.92
C GLY A 312 8.25 -15.00 4.60
N LEU A 313 9.29 -14.20 4.44
CA LEU A 313 9.37 -12.82 4.92
C LEU A 313 8.35 -11.94 4.19
N THR A 314 7.48 -11.26 4.94
CA THR A 314 6.56 -10.24 4.41
C THR A 314 7.16 -8.84 4.52
N CYS A 315 6.56 -7.87 3.82
CA CYS A 315 6.97 -6.47 3.92
C CYS A 315 6.87 -5.95 5.35
N GLU A 316 5.78 -6.29 6.07
CA GLU A 316 5.61 -5.83 7.45
C GLU A 316 6.73 -6.37 8.35
N ILE A 317 6.97 -7.67 8.32
CA ILE A 317 8.01 -8.32 9.14
C ILE A 317 9.38 -7.72 8.80
N PHE A 318 9.70 -7.55 7.52
CA PHE A 318 10.96 -6.94 7.12
C PHE A 318 11.14 -5.54 7.71
N TRP A 319 10.14 -4.67 7.59
CA TRP A 319 10.22 -3.30 8.12
C TRP A 319 10.25 -3.26 9.64
N GLU A 320 9.65 -4.23 10.33
CA GLU A 320 9.76 -4.37 11.78
C GLU A 320 11.18 -4.75 12.25
N HIS A 321 11.96 -5.41 11.39
CA HIS A 321 13.29 -5.93 11.71
C HIS A 321 14.39 -5.38 10.79
N VAL A 322 14.15 -4.26 10.11
CA VAL A 322 15.01 -3.77 9.02
C VAL A 322 16.44 -3.51 9.47
N ASP A 323 16.64 -2.91 10.65
CA ASP A 323 17.98 -2.57 11.14
C ASP A 323 18.79 -3.82 11.48
N ALA A 324 18.15 -4.84 12.07
CA ALA A 324 18.78 -6.13 12.32
C ALA A 324 19.11 -6.87 11.01
N LEU A 325 18.17 -6.90 10.06
CA LEU A 325 18.33 -7.64 8.79
C LEU A 325 19.25 -6.95 7.78
N THR A 326 19.54 -5.66 7.98
CA THR A 326 20.42 -4.88 7.09
C THR A 326 21.74 -4.47 7.73
N ASP A 327 22.05 -5.00 8.91
CA ASP A 327 23.30 -4.74 9.63
C ASP A 327 24.52 -5.08 8.73
N PRO A 328 25.46 -4.13 8.54
CA PRO A 328 26.69 -4.39 7.80
C PRO A 328 27.61 -5.42 8.45
N ALA A 329 27.47 -5.70 9.75
CA ALA A 329 28.29 -6.66 10.48
C ALA A 329 27.88 -8.13 10.23
N LEU A 330 26.64 -8.37 9.78
CA LEU A 330 26.15 -9.74 9.51
C LEU A 330 26.72 -10.29 8.21
N SER A 331 27.14 -11.56 8.26
CA SER A 331 27.47 -12.31 7.04
C SER A 331 26.21 -12.66 6.24
N LEU A 332 26.38 -13.15 5.02
CA LEU A 332 25.25 -13.57 4.18
C LEU A 332 24.43 -14.67 4.87
N ASP A 333 25.13 -15.66 5.45
CA ASP A 333 24.52 -16.82 6.10
C ASP A 333 23.79 -16.39 7.40
N ASP A 334 24.36 -15.47 8.18
CA ASP A 334 23.72 -14.95 9.40
C ASP A 334 22.40 -14.22 9.10
N VAL A 335 22.33 -13.50 7.97
CA VAL A 335 21.10 -12.84 7.54
C VAL A 335 20.05 -13.88 7.15
N GLU A 336 20.44 -14.94 6.43
CA GLU A 336 19.52 -16.03 6.06
C GLU A 336 18.95 -16.73 7.30
N GLU A 337 19.81 -17.06 8.26
CA GLU A 337 19.41 -17.67 9.54
C GLU A 337 18.48 -16.73 10.34
N SER A 338 18.82 -15.43 10.39
CA SER A 338 17.98 -14.42 11.04
C SER A 338 16.60 -14.32 10.42
N VAL A 339 16.50 -14.34 9.08
CA VAL A 339 15.21 -14.31 8.38
C VAL A 339 14.38 -15.55 8.74
N GLU A 340 14.98 -16.74 8.71
CA GLU A 340 14.27 -17.96 9.09
C GLU A 340 13.75 -17.91 10.52
N GLN A 341 14.58 -17.46 11.46
CA GLN A 341 14.22 -17.37 12.87
C GLN A 341 13.05 -16.41 13.07
N ILE A 342 13.15 -15.20 12.52
CA ILE A 342 12.12 -14.17 12.64
C ILE A 342 10.80 -14.67 12.06
N VAL A 343 10.82 -15.25 10.85
CA VAL A 343 9.60 -15.78 10.20
C VAL A 343 8.98 -16.90 11.05
N LYS A 344 9.78 -17.82 11.60
CA LYS A 344 9.29 -18.89 12.48
C LYS A 344 8.66 -18.33 13.77
N GLU A 345 9.29 -17.33 14.38
CA GLU A 345 8.79 -16.69 15.61
C GLU A 345 7.48 -15.93 15.36
N THR A 346 7.38 -15.16 14.27
CA THR A 346 6.17 -14.41 13.91
C THR A 346 4.99 -15.35 13.63
N ILE A 347 5.20 -16.42 12.84
CA ILE A 347 4.14 -17.40 12.53
C ILE A 347 3.67 -18.11 13.80
N SER A 348 4.60 -18.50 14.68
CA SER A 348 4.26 -19.16 15.95
C SER A 348 3.47 -18.21 16.88
N GLY A 349 3.84 -16.94 16.92
CA GLY A 349 3.14 -15.90 17.67
C GLY A 349 1.72 -15.63 17.16
N GLN A 350 1.54 -15.62 15.83
CA GLN A 350 0.22 -15.43 15.20
C GLN A 350 -0.71 -16.63 15.42
N GLN A 351 -0.19 -17.86 15.38
CA GLN A 351 -1.00 -19.04 15.70
C GLN A 351 -1.46 -19.05 17.17
N ALA A 352 -0.62 -18.57 18.09
CA ALA A 352 -1.00 -18.42 19.49
C ALA A 352 -2.02 -17.29 19.70
N SER A 353 -1.90 -16.16 18.99
CA SER A 353 -2.88 -15.07 19.06
C SER A 353 -4.22 -15.45 18.44
N ASP A 354 -4.22 -16.14 17.31
CA ASP A 354 -5.45 -16.56 16.63
C ASP A 354 -6.20 -17.64 17.41
N ALA A 355 -5.46 -18.55 18.08
CA ALA A 355 -6.06 -19.49 19.03
C ALA A 355 -6.69 -18.77 20.24
N PHE A 356 -6.08 -17.67 20.70
CA PHE A 356 -6.60 -16.86 21.80
C PHE A 356 -7.82 -16.02 21.39
N THR A 357 -7.80 -15.38 20.21
CA THR A 357 -8.93 -14.59 19.70
C THR A 357 -10.14 -15.47 19.36
N HIS A 358 -9.93 -16.66 18.80
CA HIS A 358 -11.01 -17.65 18.60
C HIS A 358 -11.67 -18.06 19.92
N SER A 359 -10.91 -18.21 21.00
CA SER A 359 -11.47 -18.49 22.33
C SER A 359 -12.31 -17.33 22.89
N VAL A 360 -11.92 -16.08 22.60
CA VAL A 360 -12.66 -14.87 23.04
C VAL A 360 -13.93 -14.67 22.21
N ASP A 361 -13.88 -14.93 20.90
CA ASP A 361 -15.04 -14.82 20.01
C ASP A 361 -16.10 -15.90 20.25
N ASP A 362 -15.71 -17.11 20.66
CA ASP A 362 -16.67 -18.12 21.11
C ASP A 362 -17.41 -17.67 22.38
N THR A 363 -16.72 -16.98 23.29
CA THR A 363 -17.33 -16.40 24.49
C THR A 363 -18.29 -15.26 24.13
N ARG A 364 -17.93 -14.43 23.14
CA ARG A 364 -18.79 -13.35 22.61
C ARG A 364 -20.02 -13.89 21.88
N LYS A 365 -19.87 -14.91 21.03
CA LYS A 365 -20.99 -15.58 20.33
C LYS A 365 -21.98 -16.26 21.29
N VAL A 366 -21.50 -16.80 22.40
CA VAL A 366 -22.36 -17.32 23.47
C VAL A 366 -23.15 -16.19 24.12
N LEU A 367 -22.52 -15.04 24.43
CA LEU A 367 -23.24 -13.87 24.97
C LEU A 367 -24.25 -13.28 23.98
N THR A 368 -23.90 -13.18 22.69
CA THR A 368 -24.79 -12.65 21.65
C THR A 368 -25.99 -13.58 21.41
N ASN A 369 -25.81 -14.91 21.47
CA ASN A 369 -26.92 -15.87 21.39
C ASN A 369 -27.84 -15.83 22.62
N VAL A 370 -27.28 -15.61 23.83
CA VAL A 370 -28.07 -15.43 25.06
C VAL A 370 -28.88 -14.13 25.00
N LEU A 371 -28.29 -13.03 24.49
CA LEU A 371 -28.97 -11.75 24.34
C LEU A 371 -30.00 -11.75 23.21
N GLN A 372 -29.73 -12.39 22.07
CA GLN A 372 -30.71 -12.52 20.97
C GLN A 372 -31.89 -13.41 21.35
N ARG A 373 -31.68 -14.46 22.16
CA ARG A 373 -32.79 -15.28 22.70
C ARG A 373 -33.59 -14.57 23.79
N ALA A 374 -32.99 -13.64 24.55
CA ALA A 374 -33.73 -12.81 25.51
C ALA A 374 -34.63 -11.77 24.81
N VAL A 375 -34.22 -11.25 23.66
CA VAL A 375 -34.98 -10.27 22.86
C VAL A 375 -36.16 -10.91 22.09
N LEU A 376 -36.08 -12.20 21.75
CA LEU A 376 -37.18 -12.91 21.07
C LEU A 376 -38.32 -13.36 21.98
N ILE A 377 -38.18 -13.24 23.31
CA ILE A 377 -39.25 -13.59 24.27
C ILE A 377 -40.04 -12.35 24.73
N SER A 378 -39.58 -11.11 24.44
CA SER A 378 -40.27 -9.90 24.91
C SER A 378 -41.31 -9.32 23.96
N ASN A 379 -41.49 -9.88 22.75
CA ASN A 379 -42.33 -9.26 21.72
C ASN A 379 -43.61 -10.01 21.38
N ASP A 380 -44.02 -11.00 22.17
CA ASP A 380 -45.38 -11.49 22.05
C ASP A 380 -45.97 -12.00 23.38
N ILE A 381 -47.11 -11.38 23.72
CA ILE A 381 -48.16 -11.80 24.66
C ILE A 381 -48.04 -11.30 26.11
N SER A 382 -49.02 -10.46 26.46
CA SER A 382 -49.49 -10.20 27.82
C SER A 382 -49.98 -11.49 28.49
N VAL A 383 -49.17 -12.09 29.37
CA VAL A 383 -49.63 -13.10 30.35
C VAL A 383 -49.01 -12.76 31.72
N PRO A 384 -49.78 -12.73 32.82
CA PRO A 384 -49.23 -12.42 34.13
C PRO A 384 -48.28 -13.54 34.61
N ALA A 385 -47.23 -13.11 35.31
CA ALA A 385 -46.07 -13.87 35.71
C ALA A 385 -46.38 -15.01 36.71
N VAL A 386 -46.84 -16.16 36.23
CA VAL A 386 -46.65 -17.45 36.93
C VAL A 386 -46.61 -18.56 35.88
N GLN A 387 -45.60 -19.43 35.98
CA GLN A 387 -45.32 -20.62 35.15
C GLN A 387 -44.54 -20.41 33.85
N LEU A 388 -43.20 -20.31 33.99
CA LEU A 388 -42.24 -20.64 32.93
C LEU A 388 -41.23 -21.69 33.44
N CYS A 389 -41.73 -22.81 33.97
CA CYS A 389 -40.94 -23.99 34.31
C CYS A 389 -41.51 -25.19 33.55
N ALA A 390 -41.18 -25.37 32.26
CA ALA A 390 -41.23 -26.65 31.54
C ALA A 390 -40.98 -26.54 30.01
N VAL A 391 -39.99 -25.79 29.52
CA VAL A 391 -39.56 -25.94 28.10
C VAL A 391 -38.06 -25.66 27.94
N VAL A 392 -37.22 -26.45 28.59
CA VAL A 392 -35.78 -26.52 28.25
C VAL A 392 -35.38 -27.99 28.26
N GLY A 393 -35.55 -28.64 27.11
CA GLY A 393 -34.88 -29.90 26.80
C GLY A 393 -33.41 -29.62 26.49
N VAL A 394 -32.59 -29.50 27.53
CA VAL A 394 -31.12 -29.54 27.42
C VAL A 394 -30.67 -30.63 28.37
N GLU A 395 -30.05 -31.67 27.81
CA GLU A 395 -29.36 -32.71 28.56
C GLU A 395 -28.27 -32.10 29.44
N ARG A 396 -28.20 -32.56 30.69
CA ARG A 396 -27.25 -32.09 31.70
C ARG A 396 -25.80 -32.40 31.27
N PRO A 397 -24.87 -31.44 31.28
CA PRO A 397 -23.47 -31.77 31.47
C PRO A 397 -23.22 -32.13 32.95
N SER A 398 -22.42 -33.16 33.16
CA SER A 398 -21.95 -33.67 34.45
C SER A 398 -21.26 -32.58 35.30
N PRO A 399 -21.32 -32.63 36.64
CA PRO A 399 -20.71 -31.62 37.49
C PRO A 399 -19.18 -31.79 37.54
N LEU A 400 -18.43 -30.71 37.26
CA LEU A 400 -17.04 -30.57 37.71
C LEU A 400 -16.99 -29.83 39.06
N PRO A 401 -16.01 -30.13 39.91
CA PRO A 401 -16.08 -29.81 41.33
C PRO A 401 -15.68 -28.36 41.63
N HIS A 402 -16.26 -27.88 42.73
CA HIS A 402 -15.96 -26.62 43.41
C HIS A 402 -14.45 -26.35 43.52
N HIS A 403 -14.00 -25.13 43.19
CA HIS A 403 -13.16 -24.30 44.07
C HIS A 403 -12.95 -22.87 43.49
N SER A 404 -13.36 -21.89 44.32
CA SER A 404 -12.81 -20.54 44.56
C SER A 404 -12.59 -19.50 43.44
N SER A 405 -13.31 -18.38 43.65
CA SER A 405 -12.89 -16.96 43.56
C SER A 405 -12.65 -16.29 42.22
N ILE A 406 -13.66 -15.54 41.75
CA ILE A 406 -13.53 -14.35 40.89
C ILE A 406 -14.42 -13.23 41.50
N PRO A 407 -13.93 -11.99 41.70
CA PRO A 407 -14.64 -10.92 42.41
C PRO A 407 -15.70 -10.20 41.56
N PRO A 408 -16.70 -9.51 42.17
CA PRO A 408 -17.84 -8.95 41.45
C PRO A 408 -17.58 -7.49 41.05
N ARG A 409 -17.44 -7.21 39.76
CA ARG A 409 -17.75 -5.90 39.18
C ARG A 409 -18.17 -6.08 37.73
N LEU A 410 -19.47 -6.22 37.51
CA LEU A 410 -20.23 -5.81 36.31
C LEU A 410 -21.70 -6.21 36.53
N LEU A 411 -22.37 -5.52 37.45
CA LEU A 411 -23.83 -5.58 37.54
C LEU A 411 -24.40 -4.23 37.96
N THR A 412 -24.12 -3.22 37.14
CA THR A 412 -24.94 -2.01 37.08
C THR A 412 -24.87 -1.48 35.65
N ILE A 413 -25.90 -1.76 34.87
CA ILE A 413 -26.54 -0.93 33.82
C ILE A 413 -27.53 -1.88 33.12
N ALA A 414 -28.71 -1.98 33.73
CA ALA A 414 -29.94 -2.46 33.10
C ALA A 414 -31.12 -1.89 33.91
N MET A 415 -31.11 -0.57 34.15
CA MET A 415 -32.26 0.20 34.67
C MET A 415 -32.14 1.71 34.37
N LEU A 416 -31.73 2.07 33.14
CA LEU A 416 -32.12 3.35 32.52
C LEU A 416 -32.34 3.13 31.02
#